data_AF-A0A109QIH5-F1
#
_entry.id   AF-A0A109QIH5-F1
#
_cell.length_a   1.000
_cell.length_b   1.000
_cell.length_c   1.000
_cell.angle_alpha   90.00
_cell.angle_beta   90.00
_cell.angle_gamma   90.00
#
_symmetry.space_group_name_H-M   'P 1'
#
loop_
_entity.id
_entity.type
_entity.pdbx_description
1 polymer ?
#
loop_
_entity_poly.entity_id
_entity_poly.type
_entity_poly.pdbx_seq_one_letter_code
_entity_poly.pdbx_strand_id
1 'polypeptide(L)' 'MTTKREKKQEATAFKHKKEEFMKVAEQKFGLTRTQAIAAFFNAPEEMTLEEAQELVNKFKERTVK' A
#
# COMPACT_ATOMS: atom_id res chain seq x y z
N MET A 1 7.03 31.18 18.48
CA MET A 1 7.13 30.94 17.03
C MET A 1 6.98 29.44 16.80
N THR A 2 5.90 29.05 16.14
CA THR A 2 5.49 27.67 15.87
C THR A 2 6.14 27.19 14.58
N THR A 3 7.12 26.29 14.67
CA THR A 3 7.71 25.69 13.47
C THR A 3 7.78 24.17 13.59
N LYS A 4 6.80 23.56 12.91
CA LYS A 4 6.85 22.30 12.17
C LYS A 4 7.41 21.08 12.90
N ARG A 5 6.45 20.29 13.41
CA ARG A 5 6.60 18.85 13.67
C ARG A 5 7.12 18.16 12.40
N GLU A 6 8.42 17.98 12.30
CA GLU A 6 9.01 17.02 11.37
C GLU A 6 8.68 15.62 11.89
N LYS A 7 7.45 15.15 11.62
CA LYS A 7 7.22 13.72 11.50
C LYS A 7 7.91 13.29 10.20
N LYS A 8 9.25 13.15 10.26
CA LYS A 8 9.92 12.12 9.49
C LYS A 8 9.30 10.83 10.01
N GLN A 9 8.22 10.40 9.36
CA GLN A 9 7.80 9.03 9.41
C GLN A 9 9.01 8.29 8.85
N GLU A 10 9.87 7.81 9.74
CA GLU A 10 10.73 6.68 9.45
C GLU A 10 9.80 5.69 8.76
N ALA A 11 10.01 5.52 7.45
CA ALA A 11 9.51 4.40 6.69
C ALA A 11 10.14 3.18 7.35
N THR A 12 9.53 2.80 8.45
CA THR A 12 9.98 1.74 9.30
C THR A 12 9.76 0.50 8.45
N ALA A 13 10.85 -0.20 8.16
CA ALA A 13 10.85 -1.47 7.46
C ALA A 13 10.22 -2.58 8.33
N PHE A 14 9.13 -2.27 9.04
CA PHE A 14 8.24 -3.26 9.62
C PHE A 14 7.47 -3.88 8.47
N LYS A 15 7.72 -5.18 8.28
CA LYS A 15 6.93 -5.96 7.35
C LYS A 15 5.58 -6.20 7.99
N HIS A 16 4.53 -5.88 7.26
CA HIS A 16 3.16 -6.12 7.66
C HIS A 16 2.55 -7.20 6.77
N LYS A 17 1.50 -7.84 7.28
CA LYS A 17 0.78 -8.84 6.51
C LYS A 17 0.11 -8.19 5.31
N LYS A 18 0.17 -8.86 4.16
CA LYS A 18 -0.54 -8.52 2.94
C LYS A 18 -2.02 -8.21 3.18
N GLU A 19 -2.68 -8.92 4.10
CA GLU A 19 -4.08 -8.68 4.45
C GLU A 19 -4.35 -7.27 5.01
N GLU A 20 -3.41 -6.71 5.77
CA GLU A 20 -3.52 -5.34 6.27
C GLU A 20 -3.44 -4.35 5.12
N PHE A 21 -2.53 -4.58 4.17
CA PHE A 21 -2.41 -3.75 2.97
C PHE A 21 -3.59 -3.88 2.03
N MET A 22 -4.21 -5.05 1.89
CA MET A 22 -5.45 -5.21 1.12
C MET A 22 -6.57 -4.33 1.68
N LYS A 23 -6.75 -4.31 3.01
CA LYS A 23 -7.74 -3.44 3.66
C LYS A 23 -7.41 -1.96 3.45
N VAL A 24 -6.14 -1.58 3.58
CA VAL A 24 -5.69 -0.20 3.32
C VAL A 24 -5.89 0.19 1.86
N ALA A 25 -5.66 -0.74 0.92
CA ALA A 25 -5.88 -0.55 -0.51
C ALA A 25 -7.36 -0.31 -0.84
N GLU A 26 -8.26 -1.07 -0.22
CA GLU A 26 -9.70 -0.86 -0.34
C GLU A 26 -10.10 0.53 0.20
N GLN A 27 -9.68 0.86 1.43
CA GLN A 27 -10.10 2.09 2.10
C GLN A 27 -9.47 3.38 1.54
N LYS A 28 -8.16 3.37 1.27
CA LYS A 28 -7.42 4.58 0.84
C LYS A 28 -7.40 4.77 -0.66
N PHE A 29 -7.36 3.69 -1.44
CA PHE A 29 -7.17 3.76 -2.88
C PHE A 29 -8.46 3.53 -3.67
N GLY A 30 -9.57 3.25 -2.98
CA GLY A 30 -10.88 3.01 -3.57
C GLY A 30 -10.94 1.74 -4.40
N LEU A 31 -10.03 0.80 -4.16
CA LEU A 31 -10.00 -0.48 -4.88
C LEU A 31 -11.14 -1.37 -4.37
N THR A 32 -11.80 -2.07 -5.28
CA THR A 32 -12.71 -3.15 -4.88
C THR A 32 -11.92 -4.32 -4.28
N ARG A 33 -12.56 -5.16 -3.46
CA ARG A 33 -11.93 -6.36 -2.89
C ARG A 33 -11.23 -7.22 -3.95
N THR A 34 -11.85 -7.40 -5.12
CA THR A 34 -11.26 -8.14 -6.24
C THR A 34 -10.01 -7.46 -6.80
N GLN A 35 -10.02 -6.13 -6.94
CA GLN A 35 -8.85 -5.37 -7.39
C GLN A 35 -7.73 -5.34 -6.36
N ALA A 36 -8.05 -5.26 -5.07
CA ALA A 36 -7.05 -5.39 -4.01
C ALA A 36 -6.41 -6.79 -4.04
N ILE A 37 -7.21 -7.85 -4.12
CA ILE A 37 -6.70 -9.22 -4.27
C ILE A 37 -5.81 -9.34 -5.52
N ALA A 38 -6.23 -8.77 -6.65
CA ALA A 38 -5.45 -8.81 -7.89
C ALA A 38 -4.14 -8.00 -7.79
N ALA A 39 -4.16 -6.82 -7.16
CA ALA A 39 -2.99 -5.98 -6.94
C ALA A 39 -1.93 -6.69 -6.07
N PHE A 40 -2.37 -7.44 -5.08
CA PHE A 40 -1.49 -8.18 -4.18
C PHE A 40 -1.36 -9.67 -4.53
N PHE A 41 -1.92 -10.17 -5.63
CA PHE A 41 -1.98 -11.61 -5.92
C PHE A 41 -0.60 -12.26 -5.92
N ASN A 42 0.36 -11.63 -6.62
CA ASN A 42 1.76 -12.08 -6.70
C ASN A 42 2.65 -11.52 -5.58
N ALA A 43 2.08 -10.80 -4.62
CA ALA A 43 2.83 -10.17 -3.55
C ALA A 43 3.12 -11.16 -2.42
N PRO A 44 4.27 -11.02 -1.73
CA PRO A 44 4.63 -11.88 -0.61
C PRO A 44 3.64 -11.75 0.57
N GLU A 45 3.63 -12.73 1.48
CA GLU A 45 2.74 -12.73 2.64
C GLU A 45 3.02 -11.56 3.59
N GLU A 46 4.28 -11.17 3.71
CA GLU A 46 4.73 -10.02 4.47
C GLU A 46 5.56 -9.09 3.57
N MET A 47 5.23 -7.79 3.58
CA MET A 47 5.91 -6.77 2.78
C MET A 47 5.99 -5.44 3.53
N THR A 48 6.82 -4.53 3.07
CA THR A 48 6.86 -3.17 3.61
C THR A 48 5.73 -2.32 3.01
N LEU A 49 5.44 -1.20 3.67
CA LEU A 49 4.43 -0.26 3.20
C LEU A 49 4.80 0.33 1.83
N GLU A 50 6.09 0.52 1.56
CA GLU A 50 6.60 0.99 0.27
C GLU A 50 6.38 -0.05 -0.84
N GLU A 51 6.71 -1.32 -0.59
CA GLU A 51 6.46 -2.41 -1.54
C GLU A 51 4.97 -2.54 -1.86
N ALA A 52 4.11 -2.45 -0.84
CA ALA A 52 2.67 -2.49 -1.01
C ALA A 52 2.15 -1.30 -1.85
N GLN A 53 2.65 -0.10 -1.59
CA GLN A 53 2.29 1.12 -2.32
C GLN A 53 2.71 1.02 -3.80
N GLU A 54 3.91 0.52 -4.08
CA GLU A 54 4.36 0.29 -5.46
C GLU A 54 3.48 -0.69 -6.22
N LEU A 55 3.08 -1.79 -5.58
CA LEU A 55 2.22 -2.80 -6.19
C LEU A 55 0.85 -2.21 -6.57
N VAL A 56 0.26 -1.42 -5.66
CA VAL A 56 -1.01 -0.73 -5.91
C VAL A 56 -0.87 0.29 -7.05
N ASN A 57 0.22 1.06 -7.08
CA ASN A 57 0.48 2.03 -8.14
C ASN A 57 0.66 1.32 -9.50
N LYS A 58 1.50 0.27 -9.57
CA LYS A 58 1.71 -0.56 -10.77
C LYS A 58 0.39 -1.20 -11.24
N PHE A 59 -0.45 -1.64 -10.30
CA PHE A 59 -1.77 -2.19 -10.63
C PHE A 59 -2.66 -1.12 -11.26
N LYS A 60 -2.75 0.07 -10.66
CA LYS A 60 -3.53 1.20 -11.21
C LYS A 60 -3.06 1.58 -12.61
N GLU A 61 -1.77 1.74 -12.83
CA GLU A 61 -1.20 2.03 -14.15
C GLU A 61 -1.55 0.99 -15.21
N ARG A 62 -1.60 -0.30 -14.83
CA ARG A 62 -1.99 -1.39 -15.75
C ARG A 62 -3.49 -1.41 -16.05
N THR A 63 -4.33 -1.02 -15.08
CA THR A 63 -5.80 -1.07 -15.22
C THR A 63 -6.42 0.18 -15.85
N VAL A 64 -5.74 1.34 -15.86
CA VAL A 64 -6.26 2.59 -16.47
C VAL A 64 -5.84 2.70 -17.94
N LYS A 65 -6.15 1.68 -18.75
CA LYS A 65 -6.06 1.74 -20.22
C LYS A 65 -7.43 1.79 -20.86
#